data_AF-A0A927BHB7-F1
#
_entry.id   AF-A0A927BHB7-F1
#
_cell.length_a   1.000
_cell.length_b   1.000
_cell.length_c   1.000
_cell.angle_alpha   90.00
_cell.angle_beta   90.00
_cell.angle_gamma   90.00
#
_symmetry.space_group_name_H-M   'P 1'
#
loop_
_entity.id
_entity.type
_entity.pdbx_description
1 polymer ?
#
loop_
_entity_poly.entity_id
_entity_poly.type
_entity_poly.pdbx_seq_one_letter_code
_entity_poly.pdbx_strand_id
1 'polypeptide(L)'
;MYDLIGIKGKGSDSGPGVSECGGKDPNKYFQIFHPWSFYPASPDQLEGVMERLKEELPKHGWKVVEYGPDTSKNKNINLTADNDEKKHSVNITYYAKRKPQKLGLTVVSGCYQVPDGEKVDRF
;
A
#
# COMPACT_ATOMS: atom_id res chain seq x y z
N MET A 1 9.03 -5.78 -0.27
CA MET A 1 8.51 -4.52 0.33
C MET A 1 9.27 -4.17 1.60
N TYR A 2 9.35 -5.07 2.60
CA TYR A 2 10.15 -4.82 3.81
C TYR A 2 11.61 -4.47 3.53
N ASP A 3 12.24 -5.11 2.54
CA ASP A 3 13.62 -4.78 2.14
C ASP A 3 13.74 -3.35 1.61
N LEU A 4 12.72 -2.85 0.91
CA LEU A 4 12.67 -1.48 0.38
C LEU A 4 12.42 -0.44 1.47
N ILE A 5 11.68 -0.81 2.53
CA ILE A 5 11.51 0.04 3.72
C ILE A 5 12.87 0.25 4.40
N GLY A 6 13.73 -0.76 4.41
CA GLY A 6 15.16 -0.62 4.78
C GLY A 6 15.42 -0.33 6.25
N ILE A 7 14.44 -0.53 7.14
CA ILE A 7 14.58 -0.39 8.60
C ILE A 7 13.97 -1.58 9.34
N LYS A 8 14.46 -1.85 10.54
CA LYS A 8 13.95 -2.93 11.40
C LYS A 8 12.60 -2.55 12.02
N GLY A 9 11.70 -3.51 12.09
CA GLY A 9 10.37 -3.31 12.67
C GLY A 9 9.48 -4.54 12.54
N LYS A 10 8.20 -4.37 12.87
CA LYS A 10 7.19 -5.43 12.86
C LYS A 10 5.94 -5.00 12.09
N GLY A 11 5.47 -5.88 11.20
CA GLY A 11 4.16 -5.75 10.57
C GLY A 11 3.02 -6.14 11.52
N SER A 12 1.88 -5.46 11.44
CA SER A 12 0.64 -5.99 12.03
C SER A 12 0.21 -7.25 11.29
N ASP A 13 -0.46 -8.13 12.01
CA ASP A 13 -1.19 -9.23 11.40
C ASP A 13 -2.56 -8.69 10.95
N SER A 14 -2.73 -8.56 9.65
CA SER A 14 -3.98 -8.13 9.02
C SER A 14 -4.17 -8.92 7.74
N GLY A 15 -5.38 -9.44 7.54
CA GLY A 15 -5.70 -10.28 6.41
C GLY A 15 -5.94 -9.50 5.11
N PRO A 16 -5.90 -10.19 3.96
CA PRO A 16 -6.35 -9.62 2.70
C PRO A 16 -7.86 -9.32 2.74
N GLY A 17 -8.28 -8.41 1.87
CA GLY A 17 -9.67 -8.17 1.55
C GLY A 17 -9.87 -8.07 0.04
N VAL A 18 -11.14 -8.01 -0.36
CA VAL A 18 -11.54 -7.87 -1.76
C VAL A 18 -12.21 -6.52 -1.96
N SER A 19 -11.86 -5.84 -3.04
CA SER A 19 -12.49 -4.56 -3.42
C SER A 19 -12.88 -4.54 -4.89
N GLU A 20 -13.67 -3.53 -5.24
CA GLU A 20 -14.15 -3.32 -6.61
C GLU A 20 -13.07 -2.73 -7.49
N CYS A 21 -13.10 -3.12 -8.76
CA CYS A 21 -12.31 -2.50 -9.79
C CYS A 21 -12.98 -1.21 -10.29
N GLY A 22 -12.26 -0.09 -10.24
CA GLY A 22 -12.77 1.20 -10.70
C GLY A 22 -13.29 1.14 -12.14
N GLY A 23 -14.56 1.53 -12.33
CA GLY A 23 -15.20 1.57 -13.65
C GLY A 23 -15.51 0.21 -14.28
N LYS A 24 -15.37 -0.91 -13.55
CA LYS A 24 -15.73 -2.25 -14.02
C LYS A 24 -16.94 -2.81 -13.27
N ASP A 25 -17.62 -3.77 -13.88
CA ASP A 25 -18.76 -4.46 -13.27
C ASP A 25 -18.30 -5.22 -12.02
N PRO A 26 -18.78 -4.87 -10.81
CA PRO A 26 -18.34 -5.49 -9.56
C PRO A 26 -18.74 -6.97 -9.45
N ASN A 27 -19.69 -7.45 -10.24
CA ASN A 27 -20.04 -8.87 -10.28
C ASN A 27 -19.12 -9.69 -11.19
N LYS A 28 -18.37 -9.02 -12.07
CA LYS A 28 -17.48 -9.67 -13.05
C LYS A 28 -16.01 -9.41 -12.80
N TYR A 29 -15.68 -8.39 -12.02
CA TYR A 29 -14.31 -8.01 -11.74
C TYR A 29 -14.09 -7.67 -10.28
N PHE A 30 -12.94 -8.05 -9.77
CA PHE A 30 -12.51 -7.77 -8.41
C PHE A 30 -11.00 -7.55 -8.36
N GLN A 31 -10.53 -6.93 -7.29
CA GLN A 31 -9.12 -6.84 -6.96
C GLN A 31 -8.92 -7.20 -5.49
N ILE A 32 -7.73 -7.69 -5.17
CA ILE A 32 -7.34 -8.06 -3.82
C ILE A 32 -6.51 -6.92 -3.26
N PHE A 33 -6.79 -6.52 -2.03
CA PHE A 33 -5.93 -5.60 -1.30
C PHE A 33 -5.44 -6.25 -0.01
N HIS A 34 -4.21 -5.94 0.37
CA HIS A 34 -3.62 -6.41 1.62
C HIS A 34 -3.12 -5.19 2.38
N PRO A 35 -3.89 -4.69 3.36
CA PRO A 35 -3.45 -3.60 4.22
C PRO A 35 -2.67 -4.17 5.40
N TRP A 36 -1.66 -3.44 5.87
CA TRP A 36 -1.04 -3.69 7.17
C TRP A 36 -0.36 -2.42 7.69
N SER A 37 -0.10 -2.39 8.99
CA SER A 37 0.75 -1.38 9.61
C SER A 37 2.16 -1.93 9.77
N PHE A 38 3.17 -1.11 9.52
CA PHE A 38 4.55 -1.39 9.91
C PHE A 38 4.97 -0.48 11.07
N TYR A 39 5.41 -1.08 12.15
CA TYR A 39 5.90 -0.40 13.35
C TYR A 39 7.42 -0.52 13.40
N PRO A 40 8.17 0.60 13.38
CA PRO A 40 9.63 0.56 13.48
C PRO A 40 10.08 0.10 14.87
N ALA A 41 11.33 -0.34 15.01
CA ALA A 41 11.90 -0.64 16.33
C ALA A 41 12.08 0.62 17.19
N SER A 42 12.32 1.79 16.56
CA SER A 42 12.28 3.11 17.19
C SER A 42 11.59 4.13 16.26
N PRO A 43 10.78 5.07 16.79
CA PRO A 43 10.11 6.10 15.99
C PRO A 43 11.05 6.92 15.09
N ASP A 44 12.25 7.25 15.58
CA ASP A 44 13.23 8.08 14.85
C ASP A 44 13.69 7.42 13.53
N GLN A 45 13.55 6.10 13.41
CA GLN A 45 13.87 5.38 12.17
C GLN A 45 12.94 5.72 11.01
N LEU A 46 11.77 6.32 11.28
CA LEU A 46 10.82 6.73 10.25
C LEU A 46 11.19 8.07 9.60
N GLU A 47 12.13 8.81 10.16
CA GLU A 47 12.66 10.02 9.55
C GLU A 47 13.29 9.71 8.18
N GLY A 48 12.93 10.49 7.16
CA GLY A 48 13.42 10.32 5.78
C GLY A 48 12.97 9.04 5.05
N VAL A 49 12.20 8.14 5.68
CA VAL A 49 11.80 6.86 5.05
C VAL A 49 10.97 7.07 3.78
N MET A 50 10.04 8.03 3.81
CA MET A 50 9.18 8.31 2.66
C MET A 50 9.97 8.88 1.47
N GLU A 51 10.96 9.72 1.74
CA GLU A 51 11.85 10.28 0.71
C GLU A 51 12.74 9.20 0.11
N ARG A 52 13.34 8.34 0.95
CA ARG A 52 14.10 7.18 0.49
C ARG A 52 13.26 6.24 -0.35
N LEU A 53 12.04 5.92 0.08
CA LEU A 53 11.12 5.06 -0.69
C LEU A 53 10.81 5.66 -2.06
N LYS A 54 10.59 6.98 -2.14
CA LYS A 54 10.37 7.69 -3.41
C LYS A 54 11.55 7.53 -4.38
N GLU A 55 12.78 7.49 -3.87
CA GLU A 55 14.00 7.34 -4.68
C GLU A 55 14.32 5.87 -5.02
N GLU A 56 14.12 4.95 -4.09
CA GLU A 56 14.46 3.53 -4.25
C GLU A 56 13.42 2.76 -5.07
N LEU A 57 12.12 3.04 -4.90
CA LEU A 57 11.06 2.32 -5.62
C LEU A 57 11.26 2.30 -7.14
N PRO A 58 11.57 3.43 -7.82
CA PRO A 58 11.90 3.45 -9.25
C PRO A 58 13.06 2.56 -9.66
N LYS A 59 14.09 2.43 -8.82
CA LYS A 59 15.25 1.55 -9.09
C LYS A 59 14.86 0.07 -9.10
N HIS A 60 13.70 -0.27 -8.53
CA HIS A 60 13.14 -1.61 -8.46
C HIS A 60 11.89 -1.81 -9.32
N GLY A 61 11.72 -0.97 -10.36
CA GLY A 61 10.65 -1.13 -11.35
C GLY A 61 9.28 -0.62 -10.90
N TRP A 62 9.22 0.18 -9.82
CA TRP A 62 7.99 0.82 -9.37
C TRP A 62 7.94 2.28 -9.82
N LYS A 63 6.87 2.68 -10.49
CA LYS A 63 6.66 4.06 -10.90
C LYS A 63 5.91 4.81 -9.80
N VAL A 64 6.52 5.83 -9.19
CA VAL A 64 5.82 6.72 -8.26
C VAL A 64 4.81 7.57 -9.04
N VAL A 65 3.53 7.44 -8.70
CA VAL A 65 2.43 8.18 -9.35
C VAL A 65 1.83 9.26 -8.45
N GLU A 66 2.05 9.16 -7.13
CA GLU A 66 1.62 10.15 -6.16
C GLU A 66 2.64 10.25 -5.02
N TYR A 67 2.97 11.46 -4.60
CA TYR A 67 3.78 11.72 -3.42
C TYR A 67 3.45 13.08 -2.81
N GLY A 68 3.07 13.11 -1.54
CA GLY A 68 2.77 14.36 -0.84
C GLY A 68 1.84 14.20 0.36
N PRO A 69 1.43 15.29 1.00
CA PRO A 69 0.49 15.24 2.12
C PRO A 69 -0.91 14.82 1.66
N ASP A 70 -1.53 13.91 2.41
CA ASP A 70 -2.91 13.50 2.22
C ASP A 70 -3.93 14.62 2.54
N THR A 71 -5.19 14.39 2.21
CA THR A 71 -6.27 15.35 2.46
C THR A 71 -6.75 15.37 3.91
N SER A 72 -6.25 14.46 4.76
CA SER A 72 -6.65 14.36 6.15
C SER A 72 -6.27 15.60 6.96
N LYS A 73 -6.90 15.80 8.12
CA LYS A 73 -6.51 16.85 9.09
C LYS A 73 -5.05 16.74 9.51
N ASN A 74 -4.50 15.52 9.51
CA ASN A 74 -3.13 15.29 9.94
C ASN A 74 -2.10 15.62 8.85
N LYS A 75 -2.51 15.69 7.58
CA LYS A 75 -1.62 15.87 6.42
C LYS A 75 -0.50 14.82 6.43
N ASN A 76 -0.88 13.54 6.57
CA ASN A 76 0.08 12.45 6.58
C ASN A 76 0.78 12.39 5.22
N ILE A 77 2.07 12.09 5.17
CA ILE A 77 2.75 11.93 3.89
C ILE A 77 2.31 10.60 3.27
N ASN A 78 1.79 10.67 2.05
CA ASN A 78 1.34 9.56 1.24
C ASN A 78 2.28 9.36 0.04
N LEU A 79 2.48 8.11 -0.35
CA LEU A 79 3.19 7.70 -1.55
C LEU A 79 2.40 6.58 -2.22
N THR A 80 2.08 6.74 -3.50
CA THR A 80 1.51 5.68 -4.33
C THR A 80 2.48 5.34 -5.46
N ALA A 81 2.75 4.06 -5.66
CA ALA A 81 3.60 3.59 -6.74
C ALA A 81 3.05 2.32 -7.41
N ASP A 82 3.15 2.28 -8.73
CA ASP A 82 2.61 1.20 -9.56
C ASP A 82 3.74 0.35 -10.14
N ASN A 83 3.51 -0.95 -10.26
CA ASN A 83 4.38 -1.88 -10.95
C ASN A 83 3.59 -2.62 -12.03
N ASP A 84 3.76 -2.18 -13.27
CA ASP A 84 3.00 -2.69 -14.42
C ASP A 84 3.37 -4.12 -14.80
N GLU A 85 4.60 -4.55 -14.55
CA GLU A 85 5.05 -5.92 -14.80
C GLU A 85 4.37 -6.88 -13.83
N LYS A 86 4.34 -6.51 -12.54
CA LYS A 86 3.71 -7.32 -11.50
C LYS A 86 2.20 -7.17 -11.47
N LYS A 87 1.63 -6.15 -12.13
CA LYS A 87 0.21 -5.78 -12.00
C LYS A 87 -0.18 -5.54 -10.54
N HIS A 88 0.61 -4.73 -9.84
CA HIS A 88 0.33 -4.36 -8.45
C HIS A 88 0.56 -2.85 -8.25
N SER A 89 -0.20 -2.27 -7.33
CA SER A 89 0.04 -0.93 -6.79
C SER A 89 0.36 -1.04 -5.31
N VAL A 90 1.19 -0.13 -4.80
CA VAL A 90 1.39 0.05 -3.37
C VAL A 90 1.04 1.47 -2.98
N ASN A 91 0.27 1.61 -1.92
CA ASN A 91 0.06 2.85 -1.20
C ASN A 91 0.76 2.77 0.17
N ILE A 92 1.57 3.78 0.49
CA ILE A 92 2.31 3.89 1.74
C ILE A 92 1.99 5.24 2.39
N THR A 93 1.47 5.22 3.61
CA THR A 93 1.15 6.43 4.38
C THR A 93 1.99 6.49 5.65
N TYR A 94 2.67 7.61 5.89
CA TYR A 94 3.40 7.84 7.14
C TYR A 94 2.55 8.59 8.18
N TYR A 95 2.19 7.89 9.26
CA TYR A 95 1.38 8.44 10.35
C TYR A 95 2.22 9.06 11.47
N ALA A 96 2.93 10.16 11.17
CA ALA A 96 3.82 10.85 12.11
C ALA A 96 3.13 11.36 13.40
N LYS A 97 1.83 11.67 13.33
CA LYS A 97 1.05 12.20 14.47
C LYS A 97 0.31 11.11 15.28
N ARG A 98 0.42 9.84 14.90
CA ARG A 98 -0.14 8.71 15.67
C ARG A 98 0.88 8.23 16.70
N LYS A 99 0.38 7.66 17.79
CA LYS A 99 1.19 6.98 18.82
C LYS A 99 0.74 5.52 18.92
N PRO A 100 1.64 4.53 18.71
CA PRO A 100 2.99 4.69 18.17
C PRO A 100 2.99 5.20 16.71
N GLN A 101 4.07 5.86 16.30
CA GLN A 101 4.29 6.24 14.90
C GLN A 101 4.48 4.98 14.05
N LYS A 102 3.96 5.01 12.82
CA LYS A 102 3.93 3.83 11.94
C LYS A 102 3.79 4.22 10.47
N LEU A 103 4.07 3.26 9.60
CA LEU A 103 3.64 3.29 8.21
C LEU A 103 2.35 2.48 8.07
N GLY A 104 1.37 2.98 7.33
CA GLY A 104 0.32 2.16 6.72
C GLY A 104 0.79 1.74 5.34
N LEU A 105 0.61 0.47 5.02
CA LEU A 105 0.90 -0.07 3.71
C LEU A 105 -0.35 -0.77 3.20
N THR A 106 -0.69 -0.53 1.95
CA THR A 106 -1.72 -1.28 1.23
C THR A 106 -1.15 -1.69 -0.11
N VAL A 107 -1.02 -2.98 -0.35
CA VAL A 107 -0.74 -3.52 -1.68
C VAL A 107 -2.06 -3.90 -2.32
N VAL A 108 -2.28 -3.48 -3.56
CA VAL A 108 -3.47 -3.80 -4.34
C VAL A 108 -3.05 -4.53 -5.61
N SER A 109 -3.74 -5.61 -5.95
CA SER A 109 -3.53 -6.34 -7.20
C SER A 109 -4.11 -5.57 -8.39
N GLY A 110 -3.81 -6.04 -9.59
CA GLY A 110 -4.61 -5.73 -10.77
C GLY A 110 -6.01 -6.31 -10.66
N CYS A 111 -6.84 -5.97 -11.64
CA CYS A 111 -8.21 -6.47 -11.74
C CYS A 111 -8.26 -7.88 -12.32
N TYR A 112 -8.88 -8.79 -11.57
CA TYR A 112 -9.20 -10.14 -11.99
C TYR A 112 -10.63 -10.21 -12.49
N GLN A 113 -10.88 -11.14 -13.42
CA GLN A 113 -12.23 -11.49 -13.84
C GLN A 113 -12.74 -12.67 -13.01
N VAL A 114 -14.01 -12.62 -12.62
CA VAL A 114 -14.70 -13.73 -11.96
C VAL A 114 -14.84 -14.88 -12.95
N PRO A 115 -14.39 -16.10 -12.61
CA PRO A 115 -14.60 -17.27 -13.46
C PRO A 115 -16.09 -17.53 -13.70
N ASP A 116 -16.41 -18.14 -14.85
CA ASP A 116 -17.80 -18.45 -15.19
C ASP A 116 -18.43 -19.37 -14.14
N GLY A 117 -19.63 -19.03 -13.68
CA GLY A 117 -20.37 -19.78 -12.67
C GLY A 117 -19.96 -19.48 -11.22
N GLU A 118 -18.88 -18.72 -11.00
CA GLU A 118 -18.40 -18.35 -9.67
C GLU A 118 -18.95 -16.99 -9.22
N LYS A 119 -18.82 -16.74 -7.91
CA LYS A 119 -19.08 -15.44 -7.29
C LYS A 119 -17.91 -15.04 -6.41
N VAL A 120 -17.72 -13.74 -6.29
CA VAL A 120 -16.71 -13.18 -5.38
C VAL A 120 -17.28 -13.16 -3.98
N ASP A 121 -16.64 -13.88 -3.07
CA ASP A 121 -16.88 -13.68 -1.65
C ASP A 121 -16.19 -12.40 -1.19
N ARG A 122 -16.92 -11.55 -0.48
CA ARG A 122 -16.46 -10.22 -0.09
C ARG A 122 -16.32 -10.07 1.43
N PHE A 123 -16.81 -11.02 2.24
CA PHE A 123 -16.77 -10.96 3.71
C PHE A 123 -16.82 -12.33 4.38
#